data_AF-A0A2D5WA28-F1
#
_entry.id   AF-A0A2D5WA28-F1
#
_cell.length_a   1.000
_cell.length_b   1.000
_cell.length_c   1.000
_cell.angle_alpha   90.00
_cell.angle_beta   90.00
_cell.angle_gamma   90.00
#
_symmetry.space_group_name_H-M   'P 1'
#
loop_
_entity.id
_entity.type
_entity.pdbx_description
1 polymer ?
#
loop_
_entity_poly.entity_id
_entity_poly.type
_entity_poly.pdbx_seq_one_letter_code
_entity_poly.pdbx_strand_id
1 'polypeptide(L)'
;MHRRTLFFLVLLVLGLGLVARWQKQREERGDFTVLERLFPEVTARSIQALRLDHIERSFHLRLVRGDDMTQWLITDPIEYEADEGFVERLLDVVLTHRVGVPPGQALASDGGGAASEAPAGFDPPRASLTVEWVTAQGEARESVLEIGPVDLDGNHVAVRVIGAEGPGPVRRTLRNLDTLLARTLNEWRSKRLSRLAPRTLVSFTREGTLFLGEGEDSLWLDMTLERAAATWRMVRPQRVTADRDAVELLAAGVARVVVEKFAADVAETREALALFGLEQPELRLVLEDHQGRTEVLEFGRAVMNGNWFARRVGEPEVFEVAGHAVLALTPPSELFMERKLMRLARERVDEITITGTGPPLVITRGGQSALGGVGQALAASDEHGWRVAQGALEWPADGERVGALLADLEQAEVLHYLRGAEAPYAELAEPGLSFTLRGGRVHEGGRLGGAWSGADDGEAGLVYLRKGDATACVVPAALGETLAVSILELRQRRLVMLEEVKVARLVIAGGGEELVFDHGRDGRWRRGQGADNEDTDPSAATGAGPAEALELHPLLDPLLFLQAQSFMPVAEAPPLLEPVRITIAGRDGSSSWLELGRVAGTESTAEARGPGLRARLADDGLHRQLLDLLGG
;
A
#
# COMPACT_ATOMS: atom_id res chain seq x y z
N MET A 1 54.10 -20.40 50.74
CA MET A 1 53.55 -21.00 49.49
C MET A 1 54.12 -20.27 48.30
N HIS A 2 54.85 -20.97 47.42
CA HIS A 2 55.63 -20.35 46.34
C HIS A 2 54.73 -19.80 45.22
N ARG A 3 55.03 -18.60 44.71
CA ARG A 3 54.37 -17.98 43.54
C ARG A 3 54.25 -18.91 42.34
N ARG A 4 55.19 -19.85 42.17
CA ARG A 4 55.16 -20.90 41.14
C ARG A 4 54.01 -21.89 41.34
N THR A 5 53.75 -22.34 42.56
CA THR A 5 52.64 -23.26 42.86
C THR A 5 51.29 -22.60 42.61
N LEU A 6 51.15 -21.31 42.96
CA LEU A 6 49.95 -20.52 42.67
C LEU A 6 49.72 -20.38 41.16
N PHE A 7 50.77 -20.10 40.38
CA PHE A 7 50.69 -19.99 38.92
C PHE A 7 50.26 -21.31 38.27
N PHE A 8 50.81 -22.45 38.71
CA PHE A 8 50.38 -23.77 38.24
C PHE A 8 48.93 -24.09 38.59
N LEU A 9 48.47 -23.72 39.79
CA LEU A 9 47.08 -23.94 40.20
C LEU A 9 46.10 -23.08 39.39
N VAL A 10 46.46 -21.83 39.10
CA VAL A 10 45.66 -20.95 38.23
C VAL A 10 45.60 -21.49 36.79
N LEU A 11 46.72 -21.99 36.25
CA LEU A 11 46.76 -22.63 34.94
C LEU A 11 45.92 -23.91 34.88
N LEU A 12 45.95 -24.72 35.95
CA LEU A 12 45.15 -25.94 36.06
C LEU A 12 43.66 -25.60 36.10
N VAL A 13 43.25 -24.59 36.89
CA VAL A 13 41.85 -24.15 36.98
C VAL A 13 41.38 -23.54 35.67
N LEU A 14 42.21 -22.73 34.99
CA LEU A 14 41.91 -22.22 33.65
C LEU A 14 41.80 -23.34 32.62
N GLY A 15 42.68 -24.34 32.68
CA GLY A 15 42.64 -25.52 31.83
C GLY A 15 41.37 -26.35 32.05
N LEU A 16 41.03 -26.64 33.32
CA LEU A 16 39.79 -27.32 33.69
C LEU A 16 38.55 -26.50 33.29
N GLY A 17 38.60 -25.18 33.42
CA GLY A 17 37.53 -24.28 32.97
C GLY A 17 37.35 -24.27 31.45
N LEU A 18 38.44 -24.31 30.68
CA LEU A 18 38.43 -24.45 29.22
C LEU A 18 37.89 -25.82 28.79
N VAL A 19 38.29 -26.89 29.46
CA VAL A 19 37.78 -28.25 29.22
C VAL A 19 36.28 -28.34 29.55
N ALA A 20 35.85 -27.80 30.69
CA ALA A 20 34.45 -27.78 31.08
C ALA A 20 33.60 -26.95 30.11
N ARG A 21 34.11 -25.81 29.63
CA ARG A 21 33.43 -24.98 28.61
C ARG A 21 33.39 -25.68 27.25
N TRP A 22 34.47 -26.35 26.85
CA TRP A 22 34.53 -27.12 25.61
C TRP A 22 33.58 -28.32 25.63
N GLN A 23 33.53 -29.02 26.76
CA GLN A 23 32.60 -30.12 26.99
C GLN A 23 31.15 -29.64 26.99
N LYS A 24 30.84 -28.54 27.68
CA LYS A 24 29.50 -27.91 27.66
C LYS A 24 29.08 -27.49 26.25
N GLN A 25 29.97 -26.89 25.47
CA GLN A 25 29.69 -26.55 24.06
C GLN A 25 29.49 -27.78 23.17
N ARG A 26 30.13 -28.91 23.50
CA ARG A 26 29.97 -30.17 22.78
C ARG A 26 28.64 -30.86 23.14
N GLU A 27 28.25 -30.80 24.40
CA GLU A 27 26.96 -31.29 24.91
C GLU A 27 25.79 -30.43 24.40
N GLU A 28 25.93 -29.11 24.35
CA GLU A 28 24.96 -28.19 23.73
C GLU A 28 24.78 -28.43 22.22
N ARG A 29 25.79 -29.02 21.55
CA ARG A 29 25.74 -29.42 20.13
C ARG A 29 25.13 -30.82 19.90
N GLY A 30 24.79 -31.56 20.96
CA GLY A 30 24.14 -32.87 20.85
C GLY A 30 25.02 -33.98 20.26
N ASP A 31 26.33 -33.91 20.48
CA ASP A 31 27.31 -34.83 19.89
C ASP A 31 27.33 -36.18 20.66
N PHE A 32 26.25 -36.95 20.55
CA PHE A 32 26.11 -38.30 21.09
C PHE A 32 26.76 -39.33 20.15
N THR A 33 27.39 -40.36 20.71
CA THR A 33 28.10 -41.42 19.97
C THR A 33 27.21 -42.32 19.10
N VAL A 34 25.88 -42.15 19.14
CA VAL A 34 24.90 -42.70 18.18
C VAL A 34 23.82 -41.64 17.98
N LEU A 35 23.56 -41.21 16.74
CA LEU A 35 22.62 -40.13 16.38
C LEU A 35 21.36 -40.68 15.71
N GLU A 36 20.62 -41.53 16.40
CA GLU A 36 19.31 -41.99 15.92
C GLU A 36 18.23 -40.95 16.22
N ARG A 37 17.14 -40.95 15.44
CA ARG A 37 15.93 -40.15 15.71
C ARG A 37 15.02 -40.91 16.66
N LEU A 38 14.20 -40.18 17.43
CA LEU A 38 13.13 -40.80 18.25
C LEU A 38 12.17 -41.62 17.39
N PHE A 39 11.77 -41.08 16.24
CA PHE A 39 10.86 -41.73 15.30
C PHE A 39 11.44 -41.68 13.88
N PRO A 40 12.27 -42.65 13.46
CA PRO A 40 12.90 -42.62 12.14
C PRO A 40 11.92 -42.78 10.97
N GLU A 41 10.79 -43.47 11.19
CA GLU A 41 9.78 -43.76 10.16
C GLU A 41 8.66 -42.71 10.08
N VAL A 42 8.55 -41.82 11.06
CA VAL A 42 7.43 -40.87 11.19
C VAL A 42 7.80 -39.53 10.54
N THR A 43 6.86 -38.97 9.79
CA THR A 43 6.96 -37.61 9.23
C THR A 43 5.87 -36.71 9.80
N ALA A 44 6.09 -35.40 9.82
CA ALA A 44 5.08 -34.46 10.34
C ALA A 44 3.72 -34.55 9.63
N ARG A 45 3.70 -34.95 8.35
CA ARG A 45 2.47 -35.10 7.56
C ARG A 45 1.77 -36.43 7.78
N SER A 46 2.47 -37.46 8.24
CA SER A 46 1.87 -38.78 8.49
C SER A 46 1.14 -38.85 9.82
N ILE A 47 1.40 -37.93 10.75
CA ILE A 47 0.77 -37.92 12.08
C ILE A 47 -0.67 -37.44 11.97
N GLN A 48 -1.58 -38.25 12.50
CA GLN A 48 -3.04 -38.01 12.53
C GLN A 48 -3.51 -37.57 13.91
N ALA A 49 -2.94 -38.14 14.97
CA ALA A 49 -3.26 -37.75 16.34
C ALA A 49 -2.06 -37.88 17.27
N LEU A 50 -2.09 -37.09 18.34
CA LEU A 50 -1.14 -37.14 19.44
C LEU A 50 -1.94 -37.26 20.73
N ARG A 51 -1.53 -38.17 21.61
CA ARG A 51 -2.06 -38.26 22.97
C ARG A 51 -0.93 -38.09 23.97
N LEU A 52 -1.05 -37.09 24.82
CA LEU A 52 -0.09 -36.76 25.86
C LEU A 52 -0.71 -37.17 27.19
N ASP A 53 0.00 -37.96 27.98
CA ASP A 53 -0.41 -38.31 29.35
C ASP A 53 0.77 -38.02 30.29
N HIS A 54 0.63 -37.02 31.17
CA HIS A 54 1.62 -36.65 32.17
C HIS A 54 1.17 -37.07 33.56
N ILE A 55 1.76 -38.15 34.07
CA ILE A 55 1.31 -38.85 35.29
C ILE A 55 1.52 -37.98 36.53
N GLU A 56 2.68 -37.35 36.69
CA GLU A 56 2.97 -36.51 37.88
C GLU A 56 2.04 -35.29 38.01
N ARG A 57 1.43 -34.85 36.91
CA ARG A 57 0.57 -33.67 36.85
C ARG A 57 -0.91 -34.02 36.70
N SER A 58 -1.26 -35.30 36.63
CA SER A 58 -2.60 -35.77 36.31
C SER A 58 -3.21 -35.04 35.10
N PHE A 59 -2.40 -34.84 34.06
CA PHE A 59 -2.79 -34.10 32.86
C PHE A 59 -2.78 -35.03 31.66
N HIS A 60 -3.89 -35.07 30.93
CA HIS A 60 -3.99 -35.77 29.66
C HIS A 60 -4.53 -34.81 28.59
N LEU A 61 -4.09 -35.00 27.36
CA LEU A 61 -4.46 -34.18 26.21
C LEU A 61 -4.49 -35.04 24.96
N ARG A 62 -5.57 -34.97 24.19
CA ARG A 62 -5.62 -35.55 22.84
C ARG A 62 -5.74 -34.44 21.79
N LEU A 63 -4.80 -34.46 20.86
CA LEU A 63 -4.76 -33.60 19.68
C LEU A 63 -5.04 -34.44 18.45
N VAL A 64 -5.99 -34.02 17.62
CA VAL A 64 -6.35 -34.68 16.36
C VAL A 64 -6.19 -33.67 15.24
N ARG A 65 -5.65 -34.13 14.11
CA ARG A 65 -5.50 -33.31 12.92
C ARG A 65 -6.85 -33.20 12.20
N GLY A 66 -7.24 -31.97 11.86
CA GLY A 66 -8.48 -31.72 11.13
C GLY A 66 -8.48 -32.33 9.73
N ASP A 67 -9.67 -32.50 9.15
CA ASP A 67 -9.89 -33.17 7.85
C ASP A 67 -9.11 -32.53 6.69
N ASP A 68 -8.87 -31.22 6.77
CA ASP A 68 -8.10 -30.46 5.77
C ASP A 68 -6.58 -30.52 5.98
N MET A 69 -6.13 -31.21 7.04
CA MET A 69 -4.75 -31.36 7.48
C MET A 69 -4.05 -30.03 7.87
N THR A 70 -4.80 -28.93 7.97
CA THR A 70 -4.26 -27.58 8.20
C THR A 70 -4.32 -27.13 9.66
N GLN A 71 -5.20 -27.73 10.47
CA GLN A 71 -5.41 -27.35 11.87
C GLN A 71 -5.36 -28.55 12.81
N TRP A 72 -4.96 -28.30 14.05
CA TRP A 72 -5.00 -29.24 15.16
C TRP A 72 -6.15 -28.89 16.10
N LEU A 73 -6.91 -29.91 16.49
CA LEU A 73 -8.04 -29.80 17.41
C LEU A 73 -7.73 -30.57 18.68
N ILE A 74 -8.00 -29.97 19.82
CA ILE A 74 -8.06 -30.67 21.10
C ILE A 74 -9.42 -31.37 21.15
N THR A 75 -9.42 -32.66 21.46
CA THR A 75 -10.66 -33.46 21.59
C THR A 75 -10.89 -33.98 23.01
N ASP A 76 -9.87 -33.92 23.86
CA ASP A 76 -9.89 -34.37 25.26
C ASP A 76 -8.84 -33.55 26.03
N PRO A 77 -9.18 -32.91 27.16
CA PRO A 77 -10.44 -32.99 27.92
C PRO A 77 -11.59 -32.11 27.41
N ILE A 78 -11.32 -31.21 26.45
CA ILE A 78 -12.32 -30.30 25.88
C ILE A 78 -12.21 -30.31 24.36
N GLU A 79 -13.32 -30.01 23.67
CA GLU A 79 -13.32 -29.77 22.24
C GLU A 79 -12.96 -28.31 21.97
N TYR A 80 -11.74 -28.03 21.51
CA TYR A 80 -11.26 -26.67 21.27
C TYR A 80 -10.10 -26.63 20.27
N GLU A 81 -9.88 -25.50 19.59
CA GLU A 81 -8.75 -25.33 18.66
C GLU A 81 -7.40 -25.33 19.38
N ALA A 82 -6.43 -26.07 18.86
CA ALA A 82 -5.08 -26.06 19.41
C ALA A 82 -4.27 -24.84 18.91
N ASP A 83 -3.27 -24.44 19.68
CA ASP A 83 -2.26 -23.48 19.24
C ASP A 83 -1.30 -24.18 18.27
N GLU A 84 -1.49 -23.92 16.98
CA GLU A 84 -0.69 -24.49 15.89
C GLU A 84 0.82 -24.36 16.13
N GLY A 85 1.27 -23.18 16.55
CA GLY A 85 2.69 -22.93 16.79
C GLY A 85 3.24 -23.73 17.97
N PHE A 86 2.42 -24.04 18.96
CA PHE A 86 2.78 -24.91 20.07
C PHE A 86 2.85 -26.38 19.64
N VAL A 87 1.87 -26.85 18.88
CA VAL A 87 1.87 -28.21 18.34
C VAL A 87 3.05 -28.43 17.38
N GLU A 88 3.33 -27.48 16.50
CA GLU A 88 4.48 -27.53 15.59
C GLU A 88 5.81 -27.61 16.34
N ARG A 89 5.96 -26.88 17.45
CA ARG A 89 7.16 -26.99 18.31
C ARG A 89 7.31 -28.38 18.93
N LEU A 90 6.21 -29.00 19.38
CA LEU A 90 6.24 -30.38 19.86
C LEU A 90 6.67 -31.33 18.74
N LEU A 91 6.05 -31.22 17.57
CA LEU A 91 6.37 -32.06 16.41
C LEU A 91 7.83 -31.91 15.98
N ASP A 92 8.35 -30.68 15.94
CA ASP A 92 9.76 -30.42 15.61
C ASP A 92 10.68 -31.12 16.60
N VAL A 93 10.42 -30.95 17.91
CA VAL A 93 11.17 -31.63 18.98
C VAL A 93 11.13 -33.15 18.82
N VAL A 94 9.95 -33.72 18.60
CA VAL A 94 9.76 -35.17 18.48
C VAL A 94 10.45 -35.75 17.24
N LEU A 95 10.42 -35.04 16.11
CA LEU A 95 10.93 -35.53 14.84
C LEU A 95 12.42 -35.23 14.61
N THR A 96 12.94 -34.18 15.24
CA THR A 96 14.33 -33.72 15.02
C THR A 96 15.28 -34.09 16.14
N HIS A 97 14.81 -34.28 17.38
CA HIS A 97 15.71 -34.64 18.47
C HIS A 97 16.47 -35.94 18.18
N ARG A 98 17.75 -35.89 18.52
CA ARG A 98 18.65 -37.03 18.46
C ARG A 98 18.76 -37.65 19.84
N VAL A 99 18.80 -38.98 19.87
CA VAL A 99 18.87 -39.74 21.10
C VAL A 99 20.25 -40.31 21.31
N GLY A 100 20.78 -40.17 22.53
CA GLY A 100 22.05 -40.77 22.95
C GLY A 100 21.87 -41.95 23.89
N VAL A 101 22.96 -42.67 24.15
CA VAL A 101 22.99 -43.72 25.19
C VAL A 101 23.19 -43.07 26.56
N PRO A 102 22.48 -43.50 27.63
CA PRO A 102 22.70 -43.01 28.98
C PRO A 102 24.12 -43.37 29.51
N PRO A 103 24.76 -42.51 30.32
CA PRO A 103 26.14 -42.71 30.78
C PRO A 103 26.37 -44.06 31.50
N GLY A 104 25.40 -44.52 32.29
CA GLY A 104 25.48 -45.79 33.03
C GLY A 104 25.40 -47.05 32.17
N GLN A 105 24.77 -46.98 30.99
CA GLN A 105 24.68 -48.10 30.05
C GLN A 105 25.86 -48.16 29.08
N ALA A 106 26.45 -47.00 28.74
CA ALA A 106 27.66 -46.93 27.93
C ALA A 106 28.88 -47.58 28.61
N LEU A 107 28.93 -47.54 29.95
CA LEU A 107 29.97 -48.22 30.75
C LEU A 107 29.76 -49.74 30.84
N ALA A 108 28.52 -50.22 30.73
CA ALA A 108 28.19 -51.65 30.75
C ALA A 108 28.46 -52.33 29.39
N SER A 109 28.42 -51.59 28.28
CA SER A 109 28.72 -52.14 26.95
C SER A 109 30.20 -52.46 26.71
N ASP A 110 31.12 -51.83 27.46
CA ASP A 110 32.59 -52.03 27.29
C ASP A 110 33.17 -53.13 28.19
N GLY A 111 32.42 -53.64 29.18
CA GLY A 111 32.82 -54.75 30.02
C GLY A 111 31.67 -55.75 30.11
N GLY A 112 31.83 -56.95 29.52
CA GLY A 112 30.80 -57.96 29.28
C GLY A 112 30.04 -58.51 30.49
N GLY A 113 29.33 -57.65 31.21
CA GLY A 113 28.32 -57.96 32.20
C GLY A 113 26.92 -57.79 31.60
N ALA A 114 26.02 -58.70 31.96
CA ALA A 114 24.64 -58.76 31.49
C ALA A 114 23.94 -57.39 31.53
N ALA A 115 23.15 -57.12 30.49
CA ALA A 115 22.27 -55.96 30.38
C ALA A 115 21.45 -55.79 31.67
N SER A 116 21.90 -54.88 32.53
CA SER A 116 21.18 -54.50 33.74
C SER A 116 19.85 -53.88 33.33
N GLU A 117 18.81 -54.31 34.04
CA GLU A 117 17.42 -53.87 33.99
C GLU A 117 17.29 -52.35 33.76
N ALA A 118 16.21 -51.97 33.07
CA ALA A 118 15.87 -50.59 32.78
C ALA A 118 16.10 -49.69 34.01
N PRO A 119 16.74 -48.51 33.87
CA PRO A 119 16.90 -47.59 34.98
C PRO A 119 15.54 -47.38 35.66
N ALA A 120 15.48 -47.60 36.97
CA ALA A 120 14.27 -47.44 37.78
C ALA A 120 13.65 -46.07 37.51
N GLY A 121 12.39 -46.03 37.05
CA GLY A 121 11.67 -44.78 36.74
C GLY A 121 10.82 -44.76 35.47
N PHE A 122 10.56 -45.91 34.85
CA PHE A 122 9.55 -46.07 33.78
C PHE A 122 8.30 -46.85 34.24
N ASP A 123 8.23 -47.22 35.52
CA ASP A 123 7.09 -47.92 36.12
C ASP A 123 6.72 -47.25 37.46
N PRO A 124 5.89 -46.19 37.45
CA PRO A 124 5.29 -45.55 36.28
C PRO A 124 6.25 -44.58 35.55
N PRO A 125 6.03 -44.29 34.25
CA PRO A 125 6.75 -43.22 33.55
C PRO A 125 6.29 -41.85 34.05
N ARG A 126 7.12 -40.80 33.88
CA ARG A 126 6.75 -39.42 34.26
C ARG A 126 5.70 -38.84 33.31
N ALA A 127 5.89 -39.09 32.02
CA ALA A 127 4.96 -38.74 30.95
C ALA A 127 5.05 -39.75 29.81
N SER A 128 4.00 -39.83 29.00
CA SER A 128 3.97 -40.60 27.76
C SER A 128 3.37 -39.76 26.63
N LEU A 129 3.93 -39.90 25.43
CA LEU A 129 3.43 -39.32 24.20
C LEU A 129 3.14 -40.44 23.21
N THR A 130 1.86 -40.69 22.98
CA THR A 130 1.37 -41.60 21.96
C THR A 130 1.23 -40.85 20.64
N VAL A 131 1.85 -41.37 19.59
CA VAL A 131 1.82 -40.82 18.24
C VAL A 131 1.07 -41.79 17.34
N GLU A 132 -0.09 -41.37 16.84
CA GLU A 132 -0.87 -42.11 15.84
C GLU A 132 -0.50 -41.57 14.45
N TRP A 133 -0.02 -42.44 13.56
CA TRP A 133 0.49 -42.04 12.25
C TRP A 133 0.19 -43.09 11.17
N VAL A 134 0.22 -42.65 9.91
CA VAL A 134 -0.08 -43.52 8.75
C VAL A 134 1.18 -43.72 7.92
N THR A 135 1.48 -44.97 7.57
CA THR A 135 2.63 -45.30 6.71
C THR A 135 2.41 -44.80 5.27
N ALA A 136 3.48 -44.78 4.46
CA ALA A 136 3.36 -44.48 3.03
C ALA A 136 2.40 -45.45 2.27
N GLN A 137 2.10 -46.61 2.87
CA GLN A 137 1.21 -47.63 2.33
C GLN A 137 -0.25 -47.50 2.83
N GLY A 138 -0.54 -46.50 3.67
CA GLY A 138 -1.88 -46.26 4.22
C GLY A 138 -2.22 -47.06 5.47
N GLU A 139 -1.27 -47.78 6.06
CA GLU A 139 -1.48 -48.53 7.30
C GLU A 139 -1.36 -47.62 8.52
N ALA A 140 -2.36 -47.64 9.40
CA ALA A 140 -2.31 -46.94 10.68
C ALA A 140 -1.37 -47.67 11.65
N ARG A 141 -0.45 -46.91 12.24
CA ARG A 141 0.50 -47.37 13.26
C ARG A 141 0.44 -46.45 14.47
N GLU A 142 0.76 -47.02 15.61
CA GLU A 142 0.87 -46.32 16.87
C GLU A 142 2.28 -46.51 17.42
N SER A 143 2.81 -45.47 18.05
CA SER A 143 4.11 -45.56 18.73
C SER A 143 4.06 -44.70 19.99
N VAL A 144 4.50 -45.27 21.11
CA VAL A 144 4.42 -44.60 22.41
C VAL A 144 5.82 -44.22 22.86
N LEU A 145 6.05 -42.93 23.12
CA LEU A 145 7.27 -42.42 23.72
C LEU A 145 7.06 -42.26 25.22
N GLU A 146 7.69 -43.12 26.00
CA GLU A 146 7.72 -43.00 27.46
C GLU A 146 8.90 -42.13 27.90
N ILE A 147 8.66 -41.30 28.91
CA ILE A 147 9.64 -40.38 29.47
C ILE A 147 9.84 -40.73 30.93
N GLY A 148 11.09 -41.03 31.26
CA GLY A 148 11.55 -41.43 32.58
C GLY A 148 12.21 -40.27 33.33
N PRO A 149 13.09 -40.57 34.30
CA PRO A 149 13.70 -39.57 35.18
C PRO A 149 14.61 -38.59 34.44
N VAL A 150 14.76 -37.39 35.02
CA VAL A 150 15.76 -36.40 34.60
C VAL A 150 17.14 -36.92 34.95
N ASP A 151 18.08 -36.81 34.01
CA ASP A 151 19.46 -37.26 34.20
C ASP A 151 20.20 -36.35 35.20
N LEU A 152 21.34 -36.81 35.73
CA LEU A 152 22.11 -36.10 36.76
C LEU A 152 22.61 -34.72 36.32
N ASP A 153 22.75 -34.51 35.01
CA ASP A 153 23.16 -33.22 34.42
C ASP A 153 22.05 -32.17 34.40
N GLY A 154 20.80 -32.56 34.69
CA GLY A 154 19.63 -31.68 34.70
C GLY A 154 19.16 -31.19 33.32
N ASN A 155 19.88 -31.52 32.25
CA ASN A 155 19.66 -31.09 30.88
C ASN A 155 19.09 -32.19 29.99
N HIS A 156 19.24 -33.45 30.39
CA HIS A 156 18.71 -34.60 29.67
C HIS A 156 17.63 -35.34 30.45
N VAL A 157 16.82 -36.08 29.72
CA VAL A 157 15.77 -36.95 30.26
C VAL A 157 15.87 -38.32 29.62
N ALA A 158 15.67 -39.37 30.42
CA ALA A 158 15.60 -40.74 29.92
C ALA A 158 14.31 -40.94 29.11
N VAL A 159 14.39 -41.60 27.97
CA VAL A 159 13.26 -41.86 27.08
C VAL A 159 13.32 -43.27 26.52
N ARG A 160 12.16 -43.83 26.20
CA ARG A 160 12.04 -45.13 25.53
C ARG A 160 10.86 -45.10 24.57
N VAL A 161 11.08 -45.61 23.35
CA VAL A 161 10.01 -45.76 22.35
C VAL A 161 9.50 -47.19 22.40
N ILE A 162 8.18 -47.34 22.54
CA ILE A 162 7.47 -48.61 22.42
C ILE A 162 6.81 -48.62 21.04
N GLY A 163 7.29 -49.53 20.19
CA GLY A 163 6.76 -49.75 18.85
C GLY A 163 6.08 -51.12 18.73
N ALA A 164 5.79 -51.54 17.49
CA ALA A 164 5.13 -52.81 17.20
C ALA A 164 5.93 -54.05 17.68
N GLU A 165 7.25 -53.95 17.74
CA GLU A 165 8.16 -55.03 18.17
C GLU A 165 8.41 -55.05 19.70
N GLY A 166 7.75 -54.16 20.46
CA GLY A 166 7.88 -54.04 21.91
C GLY A 166 8.71 -52.83 22.36
N PRO A 167 9.12 -52.80 23.66
CA PRO A 167 9.86 -51.69 24.22
C PRO A 167 11.30 -51.64 23.68
N GLY A 168 11.67 -50.53 23.04
CA GLY A 168 13.02 -50.28 22.58
C GLY A 168 14.04 -50.04 23.72
N PRO A 169 15.32 -49.85 23.39
CA PRO A 169 16.34 -49.54 24.38
C PRO A 169 16.07 -48.18 25.04
N VAL A 170 16.45 -48.05 26.32
CA VAL A 170 16.43 -46.75 26.99
C VAL A 170 17.50 -45.84 26.39
N ARG A 171 17.09 -44.62 26.08
CA ARG A 171 17.93 -43.57 25.52
C ARG A 171 17.84 -42.32 26.37
N ARG A 172 18.66 -41.31 26.08
CA ARG A 172 18.54 -39.97 26.63
C ARG A 172 18.35 -38.93 25.52
N THR A 173 17.51 -37.93 25.78
CA THR A 173 17.26 -36.78 24.91
C THR A 173 17.27 -35.49 25.71
N LEU A 174 17.20 -34.35 25.04
CA LEU A 174 17.13 -33.03 25.69
C LEU A 174 15.86 -32.90 26.53
N ARG A 175 15.98 -32.28 27.70
CA ARG A 175 14.89 -32.08 28.66
C ARG A 175 13.80 -31.12 28.16
N ASN A 176 14.05 -30.36 27.10
CA ASN A 176 13.02 -29.49 26.50
C ASN A 176 11.74 -30.28 26.10
N LEU A 177 11.86 -31.56 25.73
CA LEU A 177 10.72 -32.45 25.51
C LEU A 177 9.84 -32.58 26.77
N ASP A 178 10.44 -32.92 27.91
CA ASP A 178 9.74 -33.01 29.22
C ASP A 178 9.06 -31.68 29.56
N THR A 179 9.74 -30.56 29.33
CA THR A 179 9.18 -29.22 29.61
C THR A 179 8.02 -28.81 28.69
N LEU A 180 7.93 -29.37 27.48
CA LEU A 180 6.81 -29.13 26.56
C LEU A 180 5.60 -29.98 26.94
N LEU A 181 5.82 -31.21 27.40
CA LEU A 181 4.73 -32.10 27.80
C LEU A 181 4.14 -31.73 29.17
N ALA A 182 4.91 -31.04 30.01
CA ALA A 182 4.49 -30.54 31.32
C ALA A 182 3.59 -29.29 31.29
N ARG A 183 3.21 -28.82 30.09
CA ARG A 183 2.46 -27.59 29.86
C ARG A 183 0.99 -27.75 30.20
N THR A 184 0.35 -26.67 30.60
CA THR A 184 -1.08 -26.69 30.97
C THR A 184 -1.99 -26.71 29.74
N LEU A 185 -3.22 -27.18 29.88
CA LEU A 185 -4.23 -27.17 28.79
C LEU A 185 -4.34 -25.80 28.11
N ASN A 186 -4.36 -24.71 28.88
CA ASN A 186 -4.48 -23.34 28.36
C ASN A 186 -3.29 -22.89 27.51
N GLU A 187 -2.13 -23.52 27.63
CA GLU A 187 -0.98 -23.27 26.76
C GLU A 187 -1.09 -23.98 25.41
N TRP A 188 -1.90 -25.04 25.34
CA TRP A 188 -2.20 -25.78 24.12
C TRP A 188 -3.39 -25.21 23.35
N ARG A 189 -4.25 -24.41 23.99
CA ARG A 189 -5.42 -23.79 23.35
C ARG A 189 -5.02 -22.60 22.48
N SER A 190 -5.63 -22.47 21.30
CA SER A 190 -5.52 -21.31 20.44
C SER A 190 -5.90 -20.03 21.20
N LYS A 191 -5.02 -19.05 21.16
CA LYS A 191 -5.20 -17.74 21.80
C LYS A 191 -5.76 -16.67 20.85
N ARG A 192 -6.15 -17.06 19.64
CA ARG A 192 -6.79 -16.15 18.69
C ARG A 192 -8.21 -15.89 19.16
N LEU A 193 -8.58 -14.62 19.33
CA LEU A 193 -9.94 -14.28 19.67
C LEU A 193 -10.86 -14.41 18.45
N SER A 194 -10.49 -13.77 17.32
CA SER A 194 -11.20 -13.88 16.05
C SER A 194 -10.68 -15.02 15.19
N ARG A 195 -11.59 -15.80 14.59
CA ARG A 195 -11.27 -16.83 13.59
C ARG A 195 -11.15 -16.28 12.17
N LEU A 196 -11.71 -15.09 11.92
CA LEU A 196 -11.64 -14.45 10.62
C LEU A 196 -10.28 -13.77 10.41
N ALA A 197 -9.72 -13.91 9.20
CA ALA A 197 -8.50 -13.21 8.85
C ALA A 197 -8.81 -11.74 8.51
N PRO A 198 -8.05 -10.76 9.04
CA PRO A 198 -8.29 -9.33 8.75
C PRO A 198 -8.37 -8.97 7.27
N ARG A 199 -7.54 -9.62 6.44
CA ARG A 199 -7.47 -9.36 4.99
C ARG A 199 -8.66 -9.90 4.22
N THR A 200 -9.42 -10.83 4.80
CA THR A 200 -10.58 -11.45 4.16
C THR A 200 -11.87 -10.72 4.47
N LEU A 201 -11.85 -9.74 5.38
CA LEU A 201 -13.02 -8.98 5.79
C LEU A 201 -13.60 -8.15 4.64
N VAL A 202 -14.93 -8.17 4.55
CA VAL A 202 -15.74 -7.36 3.62
C VAL A 202 -16.76 -6.50 4.37
N SER A 203 -17.10 -6.85 5.61
CA SER A 203 -17.92 -6.01 6.49
C SER A 203 -17.30 -5.96 7.88
N PHE A 204 -17.35 -4.77 8.48
CA PHE A 204 -16.98 -4.52 9.87
C PHE A 204 -18.04 -3.61 10.47
N THR A 205 -18.83 -4.13 11.41
CA THR A 205 -19.77 -3.33 12.19
C THR A 205 -19.33 -3.31 13.63
N ARG A 206 -19.32 -2.12 14.22
CA ARG A 206 -19.06 -1.87 15.62
C ARG A 206 -20.26 -1.17 16.22
N GLU A 207 -20.67 -1.64 17.39
CA GLU A 207 -21.79 -1.10 18.16
C GLU A 207 -21.38 -0.99 19.62
N GLY A 208 -21.85 0.05 20.30
CA GLY A 208 -21.65 0.20 21.75
C GLY A 208 -21.25 1.59 22.19
N THR A 209 -20.98 1.68 23.48
CA THR A 209 -20.69 2.94 24.17
C THR A 209 -19.53 2.71 25.12
N LEU A 210 -18.44 3.45 24.90
CA LEU A 210 -17.27 3.40 25.77
C LEU A 210 -17.39 4.46 26.86
N PHE A 211 -17.29 4.06 28.12
CA PHE A 211 -17.26 4.98 29.25
C PHE A 211 -15.81 5.35 29.61
N LEU A 212 -15.51 6.65 29.59
CA LEU A 212 -14.18 7.20 29.86
C LEU A 212 -14.09 7.66 31.32
N GLY A 213 -13.78 6.73 32.23
CA GLY A 213 -13.58 7.02 33.67
C GLY A 213 -14.86 6.90 34.50
N GLU A 214 -14.86 7.50 35.70
CA GLU A 214 -15.96 7.44 36.68
C GLU A 214 -17.09 8.47 36.44
N GLY A 215 -17.05 9.21 35.32
CA GLY A 215 -18.05 10.24 34.96
C GLY A 215 -19.08 9.78 33.92
N GLU A 216 -19.95 10.70 33.47
CA GLU A 216 -20.91 10.48 32.37
C GLU A 216 -20.29 10.59 30.96
N ASP A 217 -18.99 10.87 30.87
CA ASP A 217 -18.27 11.00 29.61
C ASP A 217 -18.26 9.65 28.88
N SER A 218 -19.03 9.59 27.79
CA SER A 218 -19.19 8.40 26.98
C SER A 218 -18.95 8.70 25.50
N LEU A 219 -18.29 7.76 24.83
CA LEU A 219 -18.08 7.79 23.39
C LEU A 219 -19.00 6.78 22.72
N TRP A 220 -19.85 7.27 21.82
CA TRP A 220 -20.65 6.40 20.97
C TRP A 220 -19.77 5.80 19.87
N LEU A 221 -19.77 4.47 19.77
CA LEU A 221 -18.83 3.75 18.92
C LEU A 221 -19.43 3.32 17.57
N ASP A 222 -20.74 3.48 17.40
CA ASP A 222 -21.48 2.90 16.28
C ASP A 222 -20.87 3.26 14.92
N MET A 223 -20.49 2.23 14.16
CA MET A 223 -19.90 2.38 12.85
C MET A 223 -20.13 1.12 12.02
N THR A 224 -20.49 1.28 10.74
CA THR A 224 -20.53 0.17 9.78
C THR A 224 -19.67 0.51 8.58
N LEU A 225 -18.71 -0.36 8.30
CA LEU A 225 -17.82 -0.30 7.15
C LEU A 225 -18.12 -1.50 6.25
N GLU A 226 -18.34 -1.24 4.97
CA GLU A 226 -18.60 -2.27 3.96
C GLU A 226 -17.67 -2.09 2.77
N ARG A 227 -17.18 -3.21 2.25
CA ARG A 227 -16.33 -3.24 1.07
C ARG A 227 -17.18 -3.34 -0.19
N ALA A 228 -17.28 -2.24 -0.93
CA ALA A 228 -17.90 -2.20 -2.25
C ALA A 228 -16.81 -2.29 -3.32
N ALA A 229 -16.73 -3.44 -4.01
CA ALA A 229 -15.67 -3.75 -4.97
C ALA A 229 -14.25 -3.61 -4.37
N ALA A 230 -13.48 -2.61 -4.80
CA ALA A 230 -12.11 -2.39 -4.32
C ALA A 230 -12.00 -1.32 -3.22
N THR A 231 -13.11 -0.68 -2.84
CA THR A 231 -13.14 0.47 -1.93
C THR A 231 -13.96 0.19 -0.68
N TRP A 232 -13.48 0.65 0.46
CA TRP A 232 -14.25 0.65 1.70
C TRP A 232 -15.17 1.86 1.75
N ARG A 233 -16.39 1.65 2.25
CA ARG A 233 -17.37 2.71 2.51
C ARG A 233 -17.86 2.60 3.93
N MET A 234 -17.98 3.75 4.58
CA MET A 234 -18.78 3.87 5.78
C MET A 234 -20.24 3.98 5.38
N VAL A 235 -21.10 3.19 6.01
CA VAL A 235 -22.57 3.22 5.83
C VAL A 235 -23.25 3.87 7.02
N ARG A 236 -22.67 3.70 8.22
CA ARG A 236 -23.09 4.33 9.48
C ARG A 236 -21.86 4.89 10.22
N PRO A 237 -21.96 6.06 10.87
CA PRO A 237 -23.16 6.90 11.00
C PRO A 237 -23.48 7.69 9.72
N GLN A 238 -22.52 7.82 8.81
CA GLN A 238 -22.67 8.58 7.57
C GLN A 238 -22.23 7.76 6.37
N ARG A 239 -22.85 8.02 5.21
CA ARG A 239 -22.54 7.31 3.96
C ARG A 239 -21.44 8.04 3.20
N VAL A 240 -20.20 7.67 3.48
CA VAL A 240 -18.99 8.29 2.92
C VAL A 240 -17.96 7.23 2.52
N THR A 241 -17.06 7.59 1.60
CA THR A 241 -15.87 6.79 1.30
C THR A 241 -14.99 6.71 2.54
N ALA A 242 -14.56 5.50 2.89
CA ALA A 242 -13.73 5.27 4.06
C ALA A 242 -12.24 5.27 3.70
N ASP A 243 -11.41 5.76 4.62
CA ASP A 243 -9.96 5.70 4.51
C ASP A 243 -9.51 4.24 4.56
N ARG A 244 -8.97 3.75 3.45
CA ARG A 244 -8.55 2.36 3.30
C ARG A 244 -7.51 1.95 4.34
N ASP A 245 -6.53 2.81 4.62
CA ASP A 245 -5.40 2.48 5.49
C ASP A 245 -5.86 2.43 6.95
N ALA A 246 -6.76 3.34 7.35
CA ALA A 246 -7.40 3.32 8.67
C ALA A 246 -8.24 2.04 8.87
N VAL A 247 -9.01 1.64 7.86
CA VAL A 247 -9.82 0.40 7.93
C VAL A 247 -8.93 -0.85 7.97
N GLU A 248 -7.85 -0.90 7.18
CA GLU A 248 -6.89 -2.01 7.23
C GLU A 248 -6.19 -2.10 8.60
N LEU A 249 -5.87 -0.96 9.22
CA LEU A 249 -5.29 -0.91 10.56
C LEU A 249 -6.28 -1.40 11.62
N LEU A 250 -7.55 -1.02 11.53
CA LEU A 250 -8.62 -1.49 12.42
C LEU A 250 -8.83 -3.00 12.30
N ALA A 251 -8.93 -3.50 11.07
CA ALA A 251 -9.03 -4.93 10.80
C ALA A 251 -7.83 -5.70 11.38
N ALA A 252 -6.61 -5.17 11.19
CA ALA A 252 -5.41 -5.75 11.81
C ALA A 252 -5.44 -5.68 13.35
N GLY A 253 -6.06 -4.63 13.91
CA GLY A 253 -6.31 -4.48 15.33
C GLY A 253 -7.12 -5.65 15.91
N VAL A 254 -8.12 -6.17 15.19
CA VAL A 254 -8.91 -7.32 15.63
C VAL A 254 -8.03 -8.55 15.88
N ALA A 255 -7.11 -8.83 14.96
CA ALA A 255 -6.18 -9.96 15.12
C ALA A 255 -5.13 -9.76 16.22
N ARG A 256 -4.94 -8.53 16.71
CA ARG A 256 -4.06 -8.23 17.85
C ARG A 256 -4.75 -8.42 19.19
N VAL A 257 -6.09 -8.55 19.20
CA VAL A 257 -6.78 -8.96 20.42
C VAL A 257 -6.59 -10.46 20.60
N VAL A 258 -5.75 -10.80 21.57
CA VAL A 258 -5.40 -12.17 21.93
C VAL A 258 -5.95 -12.52 23.31
N VAL A 259 -6.30 -13.78 23.49
CA VAL A 259 -6.71 -14.34 24.78
C VAL A 259 -5.51 -14.36 25.71
N GLU A 260 -5.56 -13.59 26.80
CA GLU A 260 -4.54 -13.63 27.85
C GLU A 260 -4.82 -14.79 28.81
N LYS A 261 -6.08 -14.96 29.20
CA LYS A 261 -6.54 -16.07 30.06
C LYS A 261 -7.91 -16.59 29.62
N PHE A 262 -8.14 -17.87 29.83
CA PHE A 262 -9.45 -18.49 29.74
C PHE A 262 -10.14 -18.30 31.09
N ALA A 263 -11.06 -17.35 31.17
CA ALA A 263 -11.67 -16.92 32.43
C ALA A 263 -12.80 -17.86 32.88
N ALA A 264 -13.55 -18.40 31.91
CA ALA A 264 -14.54 -19.45 32.14
C ALA A 264 -14.66 -20.33 30.88
N ASP A 265 -14.75 -21.64 31.07
CA ASP A 265 -15.04 -22.58 29.97
C ASP A 265 -16.54 -22.66 29.67
N VAL A 266 -17.40 -22.31 30.64
CA VAL A 266 -18.85 -22.30 30.48
C VAL A 266 -19.46 -21.10 31.20
N ALA A 267 -20.01 -20.15 30.44
CA ALA A 267 -20.73 -18.98 30.94
C ALA A 267 -21.85 -18.57 29.95
N GLU A 268 -22.98 -19.28 30.01
CA GLU A 268 -24.12 -19.05 29.10
C GLU A 268 -25.28 -18.27 29.75
N THR A 269 -25.37 -18.28 31.08
CA THR A 269 -26.47 -17.60 31.78
C THR A 269 -26.22 -16.10 31.87
N ARG A 270 -27.30 -15.32 31.94
CA ARG A 270 -27.25 -13.87 32.10
C ARG A 270 -26.43 -13.47 33.33
N GLU A 271 -26.63 -14.16 34.45
CA GLU A 271 -25.93 -13.89 35.71
C GLU A 271 -24.44 -14.21 35.62
N ALA A 272 -24.06 -15.27 34.88
CA ALA A 272 -22.66 -15.60 34.65
C ALA A 272 -21.98 -14.53 33.77
N LEU A 273 -22.64 -14.10 32.70
CA LEU A 273 -22.14 -13.05 31.81
C LEU A 273 -22.05 -11.68 32.50
N ALA A 274 -22.94 -11.38 33.46
CA ALA A 274 -22.93 -10.16 34.25
C ALA A 274 -21.62 -9.98 35.05
N LEU A 275 -21.05 -11.08 35.58
CA LEU A 275 -19.77 -11.06 36.32
C LEU A 275 -18.61 -10.54 35.47
N PHE A 276 -18.70 -10.69 34.15
CA PHE A 276 -17.69 -10.28 33.18
C PHE A 276 -18.06 -9.01 32.40
N GLY A 277 -19.20 -8.38 32.72
CA GLY A 277 -19.71 -7.22 31.97
C GLY A 277 -20.21 -7.56 30.56
N LEU A 278 -20.49 -8.83 30.27
CA LEU A 278 -20.91 -9.32 28.95
C LEU A 278 -22.44 -9.46 28.82
N GLU A 279 -23.20 -9.21 29.90
CA GLU A 279 -24.66 -9.08 29.83
C GLU A 279 -25.06 -7.85 29.00
N GLN A 280 -24.32 -6.75 29.17
CA GLN A 280 -24.47 -5.50 28.43
C GLN A 280 -23.07 -5.07 27.96
N PRO A 281 -22.58 -5.64 26.85
CA PRO A 281 -21.22 -5.39 26.39
C PRO A 281 -21.03 -3.91 26.02
N GLU A 282 -19.89 -3.33 26.43
CA GLU A 282 -19.52 -1.95 26.07
C GLU A 282 -19.18 -1.84 24.57
N LEU A 283 -18.72 -2.95 23.97
CA LEU A 283 -18.32 -3.02 22.58
C LEU A 283 -18.78 -4.36 21.98
N ARG A 284 -19.47 -4.28 20.86
CA ARG A 284 -19.89 -5.42 20.05
C ARG A 284 -19.36 -5.24 18.63
N LEU A 285 -18.70 -6.27 18.11
CA LEU A 285 -18.15 -6.31 16.76
C LEU A 285 -18.85 -7.40 15.97
N VAL A 286 -19.31 -7.07 14.77
CA VAL A 286 -19.80 -8.02 13.78
C VAL A 286 -18.86 -7.95 12.58
N LEU A 287 -18.24 -9.09 12.28
CA LEU A 287 -17.25 -9.24 11.23
C LEU A 287 -17.80 -10.18 10.17
N GLU A 288 -17.65 -9.83 8.90
CA GLU A 288 -18.00 -10.71 7.78
C GLU A 288 -16.83 -10.80 6.80
N ASP A 289 -16.53 -12.01 6.34
CA ASP A 289 -15.51 -12.24 5.33
C ASP A 289 -16.09 -12.41 3.91
N HIS A 290 -15.21 -12.40 2.90
CA HIS A 290 -15.60 -12.57 1.50
C HIS A 290 -16.24 -13.94 1.17
N GLN A 291 -16.22 -14.91 2.09
CA GLN A 291 -16.91 -16.20 1.97
C GLN A 291 -18.31 -16.17 2.61
N GLY A 292 -18.72 -15.03 3.18
CA GLY A 292 -20.00 -14.86 3.87
C GLY A 292 -20.00 -15.43 5.29
N ARG A 293 -18.84 -15.77 5.86
CA ARG A 293 -18.76 -16.22 7.25
C ARG A 293 -18.86 -15.01 8.16
N THR A 294 -19.79 -15.07 9.11
CA THR A 294 -20.02 -14.01 10.11
C THR A 294 -19.52 -14.45 11.47
N GLU A 295 -18.77 -13.58 12.14
CA GLU A 295 -18.30 -13.76 13.51
C GLU A 295 -18.73 -12.55 14.35
N VAL A 296 -19.23 -12.79 15.55
CA VAL A 296 -19.62 -11.73 16.48
C VAL A 296 -18.78 -11.83 17.75
N LEU A 297 -18.10 -10.74 18.09
CA LEU A 297 -17.29 -10.61 19.30
C LEU A 297 -17.92 -9.57 20.21
N GLU A 298 -18.03 -9.90 21.49
CA GLU A 298 -18.53 -8.96 22.50
C GLU A 298 -17.48 -8.75 23.57
N PHE A 299 -17.37 -7.51 24.04
CA PHE A 299 -16.38 -7.07 25.01
C PHE A 299 -17.07 -6.32 26.14
N GLY A 300 -16.68 -6.66 27.37
CA GLY A 300 -17.20 -6.06 28.59
C GLY A 300 -16.11 -5.86 29.62
N ARG A 301 -16.36 -4.98 30.59
CA ARG A 301 -15.49 -4.82 31.77
C ARG A 301 -16.15 -5.46 32.98
N ALA A 302 -15.39 -6.24 33.74
CA ALA A 302 -15.91 -6.75 35.00
C ALA A 302 -16.10 -5.63 36.02
N VAL A 303 -17.25 -5.64 36.69
CA VAL A 303 -17.65 -4.63 37.68
C VAL A 303 -16.68 -4.56 38.86
N MET A 304 -16.05 -5.69 39.22
CA MET A 304 -15.24 -5.79 40.44
C MET A 304 -13.81 -5.24 40.31
N ASN A 305 -13.18 -5.38 39.13
CA ASN A 305 -11.76 -5.06 38.94
C ASN A 305 -11.46 -4.26 37.67
N GLY A 306 -12.46 -4.02 36.80
CA GLY A 306 -12.29 -3.31 35.55
C GLY A 306 -11.51 -4.06 34.47
N ASN A 307 -11.20 -5.36 34.66
CA ASN A 307 -10.53 -6.16 33.64
C ASN A 307 -11.46 -6.34 32.43
N TRP A 308 -10.86 -6.38 31.24
CA TRP A 308 -11.58 -6.60 30.01
C TRP A 308 -11.77 -8.08 29.74
N PHE A 309 -13.01 -8.43 29.42
CA PHE A 309 -13.39 -9.77 29.00
C PHE A 309 -14.00 -9.72 27.61
N ALA A 310 -13.86 -10.83 26.90
CA ALA A 310 -14.43 -11.01 25.58
C ALA A 310 -15.10 -12.38 25.46
N ARG A 311 -16.09 -12.49 24.56
CA ARG A 311 -16.66 -13.76 24.13
C ARG A 311 -16.90 -13.78 22.63
N ARG A 312 -16.91 -14.98 22.05
CA ARG A 312 -17.48 -15.24 20.72
C ARG A 312 -18.95 -15.60 20.91
N VAL A 313 -19.86 -14.89 20.24
CA VAL A 313 -21.28 -15.18 20.38
C VAL A 313 -21.60 -16.53 19.74
N GLY A 314 -22.29 -17.40 20.48
CA GLY A 314 -22.55 -18.79 20.09
C GLY A 314 -21.61 -19.80 20.76
N GLU A 315 -20.61 -19.32 21.50
CA GLU A 315 -19.69 -20.14 22.30
C GLU A 315 -19.86 -19.86 23.80
N PRO A 316 -19.70 -20.89 24.66
CA PRO A 316 -19.86 -20.78 26.10
C PRO A 316 -18.64 -20.15 26.80
N GLU A 317 -17.48 -20.05 26.16
CA GLU A 317 -16.26 -19.57 26.78
C GLU A 317 -16.19 -18.05 26.93
N VAL A 318 -15.54 -17.62 28.02
CA VAL A 318 -15.19 -16.22 28.28
C VAL A 318 -13.69 -16.08 28.44
N PHE A 319 -13.14 -15.06 27.79
CA PHE A 319 -11.71 -14.80 27.71
C PHE A 319 -11.37 -13.50 28.42
N GLU A 320 -10.29 -13.46 29.20
CA GLU A 320 -9.66 -12.21 29.63
C GLU A 320 -8.75 -11.71 28.49
N VAL A 321 -8.85 -10.42 28.16
CA VAL A 321 -8.11 -9.79 27.07
C VAL A 321 -7.45 -8.49 27.54
N ALA A 322 -6.38 -8.10 26.87
CA ALA A 322 -5.68 -6.87 27.21
C ALA A 322 -6.54 -5.64 26.88
N GLY A 323 -6.82 -4.79 27.87
CA GLY A 323 -7.66 -3.61 27.67
C GLY A 323 -7.13 -2.64 26.60
N HIS A 324 -5.82 -2.46 26.51
CA HIS A 324 -5.22 -1.62 25.45
C HIS A 324 -5.48 -2.16 24.04
N ALA A 325 -5.63 -3.47 23.86
CA ALA A 325 -5.96 -4.08 22.58
C ALA A 325 -7.43 -3.83 22.21
N VAL A 326 -8.34 -3.88 23.20
CA VAL A 326 -9.76 -3.54 23.00
C VAL A 326 -9.93 -2.06 22.66
N LEU A 327 -9.25 -1.16 23.39
CA LEU A 327 -9.28 0.29 23.12
C LEU A 327 -8.72 0.66 21.75
N ALA A 328 -7.82 -0.14 21.18
CA ALA A 328 -7.34 0.06 19.81
C ALA A 328 -8.45 -0.17 18.75
N LEU A 329 -9.58 -0.79 19.13
CA LEU A 329 -10.77 -0.99 18.29
C LEU A 329 -11.83 0.10 18.49
N THR A 330 -11.62 1.04 19.40
CA THR A 330 -12.56 2.14 19.70
C THR A 330 -12.17 3.53 19.16
N PRO A 331 -11.30 3.73 18.13
CA PRO A 331 -11.13 5.06 17.54
C PRO A 331 -12.46 5.66 17.04
N PRO A 332 -12.66 6.98 17.13
CA PRO A 332 -13.86 7.65 16.64
C PRO A 332 -14.09 7.42 15.14
N SER A 333 -15.35 7.38 14.72
CA SER A 333 -15.76 7.04 13.34
C SER A 333 -15.14 7.97 12.29
N GLU A 334 -14.89 9.22 12.66
CA GLU A 334 -14.35 10.30 11.85
C GLU A 334 -12.94 10.00 11.34
N LEU A 335 -12.15 9.22 12.09
CA LEU A 335 -10.81 8.79 11.67
C LEU A 335 -10.83 7.76 10.54
N PHE A 336 -11.98 7.17 10.25
CA PHE A 336 -12.17 6.23 9.16
C PHE A 336 -12.75 6.88 7.90
N MET A 337 -13.02 8.19 7.90
CA MET A 337 -13.52 8.90 6.74
C MET A 337 -12.35 9.35 5.84
N GLU A 338 -12.49 9.18 4.52
CA GLU A 338 -11.42 9.50 3.57
C GLU A 338 -11.16 11.01 3.50
N ARG A 339 -10.02 11.46 4.02
CA ARG A 339 -9.66 12.89 4.02
C ARG A 339 -9.04 13.35 2.72
N LYS A 340 -8.38 12.49 1.94
CA LYS A 340 -7.70 12.90 0.71
C LYS A 340 -8.71 13.07 -0.41
N LEU A 341 -8.57 14.15 -1.19
CA LEU A 341 -9.41 14.34 -2.38
C LEU A 341 -9.01 13.39 -3.53
N MET A 342 -7.73 13.02 -3.56
CA MET A 342 -7.11 12.20 -4.59
C MET A 342 -6.22 11.12 -3.94
N ARG A 343 -6.43 9.86 -4.31
CA ARG A 343 -5.53 8.73 -4.00
C ARG A 343 -4.82 8.18 -5.23
N LEU A 344 -5.34 8.49 -6.43
CA LEU A 344 -4.66 8.16 -7.66
C LEU A 344 -3.28 8.83 -7.68
N ALA A 345 -2.20 8.07 -7.88
CA ALA A 345 -0.87 8.66 -8.03
C ALA A 345 -0.82 9.54 -9.29
N ARG A 346 -0.11 10.68 -9.25
CA ARG A 346 -0.07 11.66 -10.35
C ARG A 346 0.32 11.02 -11.67
N GLU A 347 1.26 10.09 -11.65
CA GLU A 347 1.80 9.38 -12.82
C GLU A 347 0.76 8.45 -13.47
N ARG A 348 -0.27 8.05 -12.72
CA ARG A 348 -1.37 7.20 -13.18
C ARG A 348 -2.61 7.99 -13.62
N VAL A 349 -2.57 9.32 -13.54
CA VAL A 349 -3.64 10.17 -14.08
C VAL A 349 -3.47 10.29 -15.58
N ASP A 350 -4.46 9.78 -16.31
CA ASP A 350 -4.52 9.80 -17.77
C ASP A 350 -5.36 10.98 -18.27
N GLU A 351 -6.34 11.43 -17.49
CA GLU A 351 -7.25 12.51 -17.87
C GLU A 351 -7.79 13.28 -16.65
N ILE A 352 -7.92 14.60 -16.80
CA ILE A 352 -8.52 15.54 -15.85
C ILE A 352 -9.64 16.25 -16.60
N THR A 353 -10.87 16.16 -16.12
CA THR A 353 -12.01 16.92 -16.66
C THR A 353 -12.48 17.91 -15.61
N ILE A 354 -12.51 19.20 -15.94
CA ILE A 354 -13.04 20.27 -15.11
C ILE A 354 -14.26 20.86 -15.81
N THR A 355 -15.40 20.89 -15.12
CA THR A 355 -16.66 21.43 -15.64
C THR A 355 -17.09 22.61 -14.79
N GLY A 356 -17.45 23.72 -15.42
CA GLY A 356 -17.95 24.94 -14.76
C GLY A 356 -19.14 25.52 -15.50
N THR A 357 -19.20 26.85 -15.63
CA THR A 357 -20.28 27.54 -16.36
C THR A 357 -20.17 27.45 -17.88
N GLY A 358 -18.96 27.16 -18.40
CA GLY A 358 -18.68 27.03 -19.82
C GLY A 358 -18.47 25.58 -20.29
N PRO A 359 -18.00 25.39 -21.54
CA PRO A 359 -17.60 24.07 -22.03
C PRO A 359 -16.53 23.45 -21.13
N PRO A 360 -16.56 22.12 -20.91
CA PRO A 360 -15.63 21.44 -20.03
C PRO A 360 -14.19 21.58 -20.55
N LEU A 361 -13.28 21.78 -19.60
CA LEU A 361 -11.84 21.76 -19.81
C LEU A 361 -11.35 20.33 -19.60
N VAL A 362 -10.78 19.73 -20.64
CA VAL A 362 -10.32 18.34 -20.62
C VAL A 362 -8.81 18.31 -20.85
N ILE A 363 -8.06 17.77 -19.90
CA ILE A 363 -6.61 17.62 -19.95
C ILE A 363 -6.31 16.13 -20.08
N THR A 364 -5.55 15.71 -21.10
CA THR A 364 -5.26 14.29 -21.36
C THR A 364 -3.75 14.05 -21.47
N ARG A 365 -3.29 12.91 -20.95
CA ARG A 365 -1.90 12.45 -21.01
C ARG A 365 -1.73 11.48 -22.19
N GLY A 366 -0.91 11.85 -23.16
CA GLY A 366 -0.62 11.01 -24.33
C GLY A 366 -1.79 10.88 -25.31
N GLY A 367 -1.46 10.81 -26.61
CA GLY A 367 -2.44 10.61 -27.69
C GLY A 367 -2.15 11.47 -28.92
N GLN A 368 -2.28 10.86 -30.10
CA GLN A 368 -2.42 11.61 -31.35
C GLN A 368 -3.80 12.28 -31.37
N SER A 369 -3.85 13.55 -31.77
CA SER A 369 -5.09 14.33 -31.83
C SER A 369 -6.20 13.54 -32.53
N ALA A 370 -7.35 13.42 -31.88
CA ALA A 370 -8.57 12.88 -32.52
C ALA A 370 -9.11 13.82 -33.61
N LEU A 371 -8.63 15.07 -33.64
CA LEU A 371 -8.96 16.09 -34.63
C LEU A 371 -7.76 16.23 -35.58
N GLY A 372 -7.73 15.40 -36.62
CA GLY A 372 -6.77 15.48 -37.73
C GLY A 372 -6.86 16.76 -38.57
N GLY A 373 -7.22 17.91 -38.00
CA GLY A 373 -7.38 19.14 -38.74
C GLY A 373 -7.61 20.34 -37.84
N VAL A 374 -6.77 21.37 -38.06
CA VAL A 374 -6.93 22.78 -37.65
C VAL A 374 -6.67 23.05 -36.16
N GLY A 375 -5.41 23.41 -35.85
CA GLY A 375 -5.01 23.91 -34.52
C GLY A 375 -3.68 23.39 -33.98
N GLN A 376 -2.87 22.67 -34.77
CA GLN A 376 -1.55 22.24 -34.32
C GLN A 376 -0.67 23.46 -34.00
N ALA A 377 -0.32 23.62 -32.73
CA ALA A 377 0.86 24.39 -32.36
C ALA A 377 2.06 23.75 -33.07
N LEU A 378 2.99 24.60 -33.51
CA LEU A 378 4.19 24.22 -34.26
C LEU A 378 5.24 23.47 -33.43
N ALA A 379 5.03 23.37 -32.11
CA ALA A 379 5.81 22.51 -31.25
C ALA A 379 5.50 21.04 -31.54
N ALA A 380 6.55 20.24 -31.76
CA ALA A 380 6.44 18.80 -31.91
C ALA A 380 5.57 18.20 -30.79
N SER A 381 4.59 17.39 -31.18
CA SER A 381 3.80 16.58 -30.25
C SER A 381 4.71 15.55 -29.59
N ASP A 382 5.20 15.83 -28.37
CA ASP A 382 5.81 14.79 -27.54
C ASP A 382 4.75 13.71 -27.28
N GLU A 383 5.02 12.45 -27.69
CA GLU A 383 4.08 11.32 -27.51
C GLU A 383 3.67 11.10 -26.04
N HIS A 384 4.46 11.63 -25.10
CA HIS A 384 4.27 11.54 -23.66
C HIS A 384 3.83 12.87 -23.02
N GLY A 385 3.50 13.88 -23.82
CA GLY A 385 3.08 15.20 -23.38
C GLY A 385 1.62 15.26 -22.92
N TRP A 386 1.29 16.33 -22.21
CA TRP A 386 -0.09 16.66 -21.85
C TRP A 386 -0.74 17.47 -22.97
N ARG A 387 -2.04 17.30 -23.16
CA ARG A 387 -2.87 18.08 -24.08
C ARG A 387 -4.06 18.65 -23.32
N VAL A 388 -4.50 19.84 -23.70
CA VAL A 388 -5.65 20.53 -23.11
C VAL A 388 -6.66 20.89 -24.19
N ALA A 389 -7.93 20.58 -23.94
CA ALA A 389 -9.02 20.80 -24.85
C ALA A 389 -10.18 21.54 -24.16
N GLN A 390 -10.87 22.38 -24.92
CA GLN A 390 -12.13 22.98 -24.50
C GLN A 390 -13.05 23.12 -25.72
N GLY A 391 -14.16 22.38 -25.69
CA GLY A 391 -15.02 22.25 -26.87
C GLY A 391 -14.31 21.55 -28.03
N ALA A 392 -14.34 22.15 -29.22
CA ALA A 392 -13.73 21.59 -30.43
C ALA A 392 -12.23 21.94 -30.60
N LEU A 393 -11.65 22.67 -29.65
CA LEU A 393 -10.28 23.16 -29.76
C LEU A 393 -9.35 22.39 -28.81
N GLU A 394 -8.16 22.02 -29.30
CA GLU A 394 -7.17 21.22 -28.58
C GLU A 394 -5.77 21.78 -28.79
N TRP A 395 -4.98 21.90 -27.72
CA TRP A 395 -3.61 22.40 -27.75
C TRP A 395 -2.68 21.54 -26.88
N PRO A 396 -1.37 21.50 -27.17
CA PRO A 396 -0.38 21.01 -26.22
C PRO A 396 -0.44 21.79 -24.91
N ALA A 397 -0.32 21.07 -23.79
CA ALA A 397 -0.35 21.65 -22.45
C ALA A 397 1.05 21.71 -21.84
N ASP A 398 1.26 22.72 -20.99
CA ASP A 398 2.44 22.92 -20.19
C ASP A 398 2.48 21.87 -19.07
N GLY A 399 3.34 20.86 -19.22
CA GLY A 399 3.44 19.73 -18.29
C GLY A 399 3.82 20.13 -16.87
N GLU A 400 4.54 21.24 -16.67
CA GLU A 400 4.87 21.74 -15.34
C GLU A 400 3.62 22.31 -14.65
N ARG A 401 2.78 23.05 -15.39
CA ARG A 401 1.51 23.57 -14.86
C ARG A 401 0.50 22.48 -14.59
N VAL A 402 0.37 21.49 -15.48
CA VAL A 402 -0.49 20.33 -15.22
C VAL A 402 0.02 19.54 -14.01
N GLY A 403 1.35 19.41 -13.88
CA GLY A 403 1.99 18.83 -12.70
C GLY A 403 1.69 19.58 -11.41
N ALA A 404 1.71 20.93 -11.44
CA ALA A 404 1.33 21.77 -10.30
C ALA A 404 -0.15 21.63 -9.94
N LEU A 405 -1.06 21.66 -10.92
CA LEU A 405 -2.48 21.40 -10.72
C LEU A 405 -2.71 20.04 -10.02
N LEU A 406 -2.07 18.97 -10.50
CA LEU A 406 -2.16 17.65 -9.87
C LEU A 406 -1.54 17.63 -8.46
N ALA A 407 -0.50 18.43 -8.22
CA ALA A 407 0.11 18.55 -6.90
C ALA A 407 -0.83 19.17 -5.89
N ASP A 408 -1.49 20.26 -6.27
CA ASP A 408 -2.45 20.96 -5.43
C ASP A 408 -3.66 20.06 -5.13
N LEU A 409 -4.15 19.30 -6.12
CA LEU A 409 -5.24 18.33 -5.93
C LEU A 409 -4.85 17.17 -5.00
N GLU A 410 -3.61 16.69 -5.06
CA GLU A 410 -3.11 15.64 -4.16
C GLU A 410 -2.94 16.13 -2.73
N GLN A 411 -2.50 17.38 -2.56
CA GLN A 411 -2.30 18.00 -1.24
C GLN A 411 -3.62 18.46 -0.60
N ALA A 412 -4.67 18.63 -1.39
CA ALA A 412 -5.98 19.01 -0.88
C ALA A 412 -6.56 17.91 0.01
N GLU A 413 -6.93 18.29 1.22
CA GLU A 413 -7.61 17.44 2.19
C GLU A 413 -8.96 18.03 2.61
N VAL A 414 -9.87 17.15 2.99
CA VAL A 414 -11.12 17.52 3.64
C VAL A 414 -10.82 18.12 5.01
N LEU A 415 -11.28 19.34 5.24
CA LEU A 415 -11.17 20.02 6.53
C LEU A 415 -12.17 19.41 7.51
N HIS A 416 -13.44 19.41 7.12
CA HIS A 416 -14.56 19.03 7.98
C HIS A 416 -15.68 18.31 7.21
N TYR A 417 -16.37 17.35 7.84
CA TYR A 417 -17.53 16.65 7.26
C TYR A 417 -18.84 17.23 7.82
N LEU A 418 -19.71 17.72 6.94
CA LEU A 418 -20.96 18.39 7.33
C LEU A 418 -22.02 17.35 7.73
N ARG A 419 -22.72 17.54 8.86
CA ARG A 419 -23.68 16.56 9.38
C ARG A 419 -25.13 17.00 9.18
N GLY A 420 -26.00 16.06 8.80
CA GLY A 420 -27.45 16.29 8.78
C GLY A 420 -27.89 17.46 7.91
N ALA A 421 -28.76 18.32 8.46
CA ALA A 421 -29.35 19.48 7.77
C ALA A 421 -28.41 20.70 7.64
N GLU A 422 -27.21 20.63 8.22
CA GLU A 422 -26.21 21.72 8.17
C GLU A 422 -25.54 21.83 6.80
N ALA A 423 -25.62 20.78 5.98
CA ALA A 423 -24.99 20.76 4.67
C ALA A 423 -25.80 21.57 3.64
N PRO A 424 -25.20 22.59 2.98
CA PRO A 424 -25.89 23.44 2.01
C PRO A 424 -25.98 22.75 0.64
N TYR A 425 -26.70 21.63 0.56
CA TYR A 425 -26.82 20.84 -0.66
C TYR A 425 -27.42 21.60 -1.85
N ALA A 426 -28.19 22.68 -1.60
CA ALA A 426 -28.71 23.55 -2.65
C ALA A 426 -27.59 24.26 -3.44
N GLU A 427 -26.45 24.56 -2.79
CA GLU A 427 -25.30 25.20 -3.44
C GLU A 427 -24.48 24.22 -4.28
N LEU A 428 -24.74 22.92 -4.16
CA LEU A 428 -24.17 21.85 -4.99
C LEU A 428 -25.04 21.55 -6.24
N ALA A 429 -26.09 22.34 -6.47
CA ALA A 429 -26.97 22.20 -7.63
C ALA A 429 -26.27 22.61 -8.93
N GLU A 430 -26.65 21.98 -10.04
CA GLU A 430 -26.08 22.29 -11.35
C GLU A 430 -26.65 23.61 -11.91
N PRO A 431 -25.84 24.42 -12.64
CA PRO A 431 -24.45 24.17 -13.03
C PRO A 431 -23.44 24.65 -11.97
N GLY A 432 -22.68 23.71 -11.39
CA GLY A 432 -21.64 23.97 -10.38
C GLY A 432 -20.25 23.52 -10.86
N LEU A 433 -19.19 24.09 -10.26
CA LEU A 433 -17.82 23.69 -10.55
C LEU A 433 -17.58 22.25 -10.11
N SER A 434 -17.05 21.40 -10.98
CA SER A 434 -16.76 20.00 -10.66
C SER A 434 -15.50 19.55 -11.38
N PHE A 435 -14.85 18.54 -10.82
CA PHE A 435 -13.70 17.92 -11.45
C PHE A 435 -13.79 16.40 -11.38
N THR A 436 -13.18 15.74 -12.35
CA THR A 436 -13.03 14.28 -12.38
C THR A 436 -11.62 13.94 -12.86
N LEU A 437 -10.95 13.09 -12.11
CA LEU A 437 -9.66 12.49 -12.45
C LEU A 437 -9.88 11.05 -12.91
N ARG A 438 -9.24 10.65 -14.00
CA ARG A 438 -9.32 9.30 -14.54
C ARG A 438 -7.93 8.69 -14.63
N GLY A 439 -7.80 7.45 -14.14
CA GLY A 439 -6.59 6.63 -14.29
C GLY A 439 -6.99 5.17 -14.50
N GLY A 440 -6.83 4.67 -15.73
CA GLY A 440 -7.37 3.37 -16.12
C GLY A 440 -8.89 3.26 -15.89
N ARG A 441 -9.30 2.43 -14.90
CA ARG A 441 -10.71 2.23 -14.51
C ARG A 441 -11.14 3.04 -13.28
N VAL A 442 -10.21 3.76 -12.66
CA VAL A 442 -10.46 4.53 -11.44
C VAL A 442 -10.93 5.93 -11.84
N HIS A 443 -11.99 6.40 -11.20
CA HIS A 443 -12.51 7.76 -11.37
C HIS A 443 -12.67 8.40 -9.99
N GLU A 444 -11.92 9.48 -9.75
CA GLU A 444 -11.96 10.27 -8.52
C GLU A 444 -12.44 11.69 -8.82
N GLY A 445 -12.85 12.43 -7.80
CA GLY A 445 -13.34 13.80 -7.92
C GLY A 445 -14.75 13.99 -7.36
N GLY A 446 -15.35 15.12 -7.69
CA GLY A 446 -16.60 15.55 -7.07
C GLY A 446 -17.02 16.96 -7.51
N ARG A 447 -18.02 17.48 -6.80
CA ARG A 447 -18.64 18.78 -7.08
C ARG A 447 -18.31 19.76 -5.97
N LEU A 448 -17.96 20.98 -6.34
CA LEU A 448 -17.79 22.10 -5.42
C LEU A 448 -19.06 22.96 -5.44
N GLY A 449 -19.42 23.47 -4.27
CA GLY A 449 -20.50 24.41 -4.03
C GLY A 449 -19.96 25.76 -3.55
N GLY A 450 -20.81 26.51 -2.85
CA GLY A 450 -20.47 27.83 -2.33
C GLY A 450 -19.51 27.80 -1.13
N ALA A 451 -19.17 29.02 -0.69
CA ALA A 451 -18.35 29.22 0.49
C ALA A 451 -19.13 28.83 1.75
N TRP A 452 -18.47 28.10 2.64
CA TRP A 452 -18.98 27.75 3.95
C TRP A 452 -18.07 28.31 5.03
N SER A 453 -18.68 28.76 6.12
CA SER A 453 -17.98 29.24 7.31
C SER A 453 -18.66 28.66 8.54
N GLY A 454 -17.88 27.99 9.38
CA GLY A 454 -18.36 27.49 10.66
C GLY A 454 -18.66 28.62 11.64
N ALA A 455 -19.65 28.43 12.51
CA ALA A 455 -20.06 29.42 13.51
C ALA A 455 -19.01 29.64 14.62
N ASP A 456 -18.19 28.62 14.92
CA ASP A 456 -17.36 28.60 16.14
C ASP A 456 -15.83 28.64 15.90
N ASP A 457 -15.32 28.15 14.75
CA ASP A 457 -13.88 27.93 14.55
C ASP A 457 -13.20 28.81 13.49
N GLY A 458 -13.97 29.64 12.75
CA GLY A 458 -13.41 30.48 11.68
C GLY A 458 -12.80 29.69 10.50
N GLU A 459 -12.88 28.36 10.49
CA GLU A 459 -12.56 27.54 9.34
C GLU A 459 -13.57 27.85 8.23
N ALA A 460 -13.06 28.55 7.21
CA ALA A 460 -13.78 28.89 6.00
C ALA A 460 -13.23 28.06 4.85
N GLY A 461 -14.13 27.56 4.01
CA GLY A 461 -13.78 26.73 2.87
C GLY A 461 -14.88 26.70 1.84
N LEU A 462 -14.79 25.74 0.94
CA LEU A 462 -15.82 25.46 -0.05
C LEU A 462 -16.54 24.17 0.31
N VAL A 463 -17.84 24.13 0.09
CA VAL A 463 -18.59 22.88 0.19
C VAL A 463 -18.19 21.98 -0.97
N TYR A 464 -17.96 20.71 -0.69
CA TYR A 464 -17.55 19.71 -1.64
C TYR A 464 -18.34 18.43 -1.42
N LEU A 465 -18.82 17.82 -2.51
CA LEU A 465 -19.46 16.51 -2.50
C LEU A 465 -18.64 15.57 -3.38
N ARG A 466 -17.91 14.66 -2.73
CA ARG A 466 -17.16 13.60 -3.39
C ARG A 466 -18.11 12.70 -4.17
N LYS A 467 -17.70 12.30 -5.37
CA LYS A 467 -18.47 11.38 -6.22
C LYS A 467 -18.69 10.05 -5.50
N GLY A 468 -19.96 9.71 -5.29
CA GLY A 468 -20.37 8.46 -4.64
C GLY A 468 -20.60 8.56 -3.13
N ASP A 469 -20.22 9.68 -2.51
CA ASP A 469 -20.56 9.98 -1.11
C ASP A 469 -21.97 10.60 -1.05
N ALA A 470 -22.68 10.40 0.06
CA ALA A 470 -23.96 11.05 0.32
C ALA A 470 -23.82 12.27 1.25
N THR A 471 -22.69 12.40 1.92
CA THR A 471 -22.39 13.51 2.83
C THR A 471 -21.45 14.50 2.16
N ALA A 472 -21.79 15.79 2.24
CA ALA A 472 -20.91 16.87 1.82
C ALA A 472 -19.85 17.18 2.90
N CYS A 473 -18.73 17.72 2.48
CA CYS A 473 -17.64 18.12 3.35
C CYS A 473 -17.10 19.51 2.95
N VAL A 474 -16.21 20.05 3.75
CA VAL A 474 -15.57 21.34 3.54
C VAL A 474 -14.14 21.10 3.12
N VAL A 475 -13.70 21.81 2.07
CA VAL A 475 -12.34 21.75 1.52
C VAL A 475 -11.74 23.16 1.48
N PRO A 476 -10.41 23.31 1.42
CA PRO A 476 -9.77 24.62 1.38
C PRO A 476 -10.29 25.50 0.23
N ALA A 477 -10.49 26.79 0.49
CA ALA A 477 -10.97 27.73 -0.52
C ALA A 477 -10.04 27.83 -1.75
N ALA A 478 -8.72 27.65 -1.54
CA ALA A 478 -7.72 27.62 -2.60
C ALA A 478 -8.03 26.58 -3.69
N LEU A 479 -8.73 25.49 -3.36
CA LEU A 479 -9.13 24.48 -4.35
C LEU A 479 -10.02 25.07 -5.46
N GLY A 480 -10.88 26.03 -5.12
CA GLY A 480 -11.72 26.73 -6.10
C GLY A 480 -10.87 27.53 -7.09
N GLU A 481 -9.81 28.17 -6.62
CA GLU A 481 -8.86 28.91 -7.47
C GLU A 481 -8.05 27.96 -8.35
N THR A 482 -7.55 26.86 -7.79
CA THR A 482 -6.85 25.79 -8.53
C THR A 482 -7.71 25.24 -9.67
N LEU A 483 -9.00 25.04 -9.42
CA LEU A 483 -9.95 24.51 -10.42
C LEU A 483 -10.51 25.57 -11.37
N ALA A 484 -10.36 26.86 -11.06
CA ALA A 484 -10.71 27.97 -11.95
C ALA A 484 -9.66 28.22 -13.05
N VAL A 485 -8.70 27.30 -13.20
CA VAL A 485 -7.65 27.38 -14.22
C VAL A 485 -8.21 27.49 -15.63
N SER A 486 -7.68 28.44 -16.40
CA SER A 486 -8.09 28.63 -17.79
C SER A 486 -7.29 27.76 -18.75
N ILE A 487 -7.89 27.45 -19.91
CA ILE A 487 -7.17 26.78 -20.99
C ILE A 487 -5.94 27.58 -21.46
N LEU A 488 -5.98 28.91 -21.34
CA LEU A 488 -4.89 29.79 -21.74
C LEU A 488 -3.67 29.63 -20.85
N GLU A 489 -3.87 29.45 -19.54
CA GLU A 489 -2.78 29.21 -18.59
C GLU A 489 -2.12 27.85 -18.81
N LEU A 490 -2.92 26.82 -19.08
CA LEU A 490 -2.41 25.46 -19.26
C LEU A 490 -1.71 25.22 -20.60
N ARG A 491 -1.82 26.13 -21.58
CA ARG A 491 -1.16 25.95 -22.89
C ARG A 491 0.35 25.95 -22.77
N GLN A 492 0.99 25.11 -23.57
CA GLN A 492 2.44 25.09 -23.73
C GLN A 492 2.93 26.42 -24.28
N ARG A 493 3.77 27.12 -23.51
CA ARG A 493 4.32 28.43 -23.89
C ARG A 493 5.32 28.36 -25.04
N ARG A 494 5.91 27.20 -25.32
CA ARG A 494 6.81 27.01 -26.47
C ARG A 494 5.96 26.85 -27.73
N LEU A 495 5.85 27.91 -28.53
CA LEU A 495 4.99 27.97 -29.72
C LEU A 495 5.61 27.23 -30.91
N VAL A 496 6.92 27.37 -31.08
CA VAL A 496 7.72 26.71 -32.11
C VAL A 496 8.90 26.06 -31.42
N MET A 497 9.14 24.77 -31.71
CA MET A 497 10.29 24.00 -31.22
C MET A 497 10.71 23.06 -32.35
N LEU A 498 11.52 23.58 -33.28
CA LEU A 498 11.93 22.85 -34.47
C LEU A 498 13.44 22.67 -34.48
N GLU A 499 13.89 21.46 -34.78
CA GLU A 499 15.29 21.23 -35.10
C GLU A 499 15.58 21.81 -36.49
N GLU A 500 16.58 22.67 -36.59
CA GLU A 500 16.97 23.33 -37.84
C GLU A 500 17.17 22.33 -39.00
N VAL A 501 17.77 21.17 -38.73
CA VAL A 501 17.99 20.09 -39.71
C VAL A 501 16.69 19.56 -40.34
N LYS A 502 15.55 19.67 -39.64
CA LYS A 502 14.23 19.24 -40.12
C LYS A 502 13.54 20.31 -40.97
N VAL A 503 13.99 21.56 -40.90
CA VAL A 503 13.43 22.64 -41.71
C VAL A 503 14.04 22.61 -43.11
N ALA A 504 13.19 22.67 -44.13
CA ALA A 504 13.59 22.70 -45.53
C ALA A 504 13.61 24.13 -46.09
N ARG A 505 12.62 24.94 -45.71
CA ARG A 505 12.42 26.29 -46.23
C ARG A 505 11.74 27.17 -45.20
N LEU A 506 12.13 28.44 -45.17
CA LEU A 506 11.54 29.50 -44.38
C LEU A 506 11.15 30.64 -45.32
N VAL A 507 9.91 31.11 -45.23
CA VAL A 507 9.42 32.27 -46.00
C VAL A 507 8.98 33.33 -45.01
N ILE A 508 9.50 34.54 -45.17
CA ILE A 508 9.17 35.70 -44.33
C ILE A 508 8.56 36.76 -45.25
N ALA A 509 7.30 37.10 -45.02
CA ALA A 509 6.56 38.05 -45.86
C ALA A 509 5.91 39.15 -45.01
N GLY A 510 6.09 40.41 -45.37
CA GLY A 510 5.52 41.54 -44.64
C GLY A 510 5.76 42.86 -45.38
N GLY A 511 4.84 43.83 -45.23
CA GLY A 511 5.00 45.15 -45.84
C GLY A 511 5.01 45.18 -47.38
N GLY A 512 4.65 44.08 -48.06
CA GLY A 512 4.71 43.93 -49.51
C GLY A 512 5.98 43.24 -50.04
N GLU A 513 6.94 42.94 -49.16
CA GLU A 513 8.17 42.21 -49.48
C GLU A 513 8.06 40.74 -49.04
N GLU A 514 8.70 39.84 -49.78
CA GLU A 514 8.76 38.41 -49.48
C GLU A 514 10.20 37.89 -49.64
N LEU A 515 10.73 37.33 -48.55
CA LEU A 515 12.05 36.70 -48.52
C LEU A 515 11.90 35.19 -48.35
N VAL A 516 12.52 34.43 -49.26
CA VAL A 516 12.53 32.97 -49.25
C VAL A 516 13.94 32.49 -48.91
N PHE A 517 14.05 31.60 -47.93
CA PHE A 517 15.30 30.96 -47.52
C PHE A 517 15.18 29.45 -47.60
N ASP A 518 16.10 28.81 -48.33
CA ASP A 518 16.19 27.36 -48.47
C ASP A 518 17.34 26.80 -47.62
N HIS A 519 17.05 25.74 -46.87
CA HIS A 519 18.04 25.06 -46.03
C HIS A 519 18.68 23.89 -46.79
N GLY A 520 19.95 24.05 -47.16
CA GLY A 520 20.73 23.04 -47.87
C GLY A 520 21.03 21.80 -47.02
N ARG A 521 21.32 20.67 -47.65
CA ARG A 521 21.75 19.43 -46.94
C ARG A 521 23.13 19.55 -46.30
N ASP A 522 23.87 20.60 -46.67
CA ASP A 522 25.16 20.99 -46.10
C ASP A 522 25.05 21.85 -44.84
N GLY A 523 23.82 22.10 -44.35
CA GLY A 523 23.57 22.86 -43.13
C GLY A 523 23.62 24.38 -43.31
N ARG A 524 23.57 24.87 -44.56
CA ARG A 524 23.64 26.30 -44.87
C ARG A 524 22.33 26.82 -45.42
N TRP A 525 21.93 28.00 -44.95
CA TRP A 525 20.78 28.75 -45.47
C TRP A 525 21.18 29.59 -46.66
N ARG A 526 20.34 29.62 -47.69
CA ARG A 526 20.56 30.39 -48.93
C ARG A 526 19.27 31.10 -49.32
N ARG A 527 19.36 32.30 -49.90
CA ARG A 527 18.18 32.93 -50.51
C ARG A 527 17.69 32.09 -51.69
N GLY A 528 16.41 31.72 -51.64
CA GLY A 528 15.69 31.14 -52.76
C GLY A 528 15.21 32.23 -53.70
N GLN A 529 15.01 31.91 -54.98
CA GLN A 529 14.27 32.80 -55.88
C GLN A 529 12.77 32.69 -55.54
N GLY A 530 12.14 33.82 -55.25
CA GLY A 530 10.68 33.92 -55.08
C GLY A 530 9.96 33.40 -56.32
N ALA A 531 8.70 32.99 -56.16
CA ALA A 531 7.92 32.27 -57.18
C ALA A 531 7.63 33.04 -58.48
N ASP A 532 8.16 34.25 -58.69
CA ASP A 532 7.70 35.19 -59.73
C ASP A 532 8.68 35.47 -60.87
N ASN A 533 9.77 34.70 -61.05
CA ASN A 533 10.63 34.85 -62.24
C ASN A 533 10.78 33.54 -63.02
N GLU A 534 9.86 33.31 -63.96
CA GLU A 534 9.87 32.19 -64.90
C GLU A 534 10.83 32.34 -66.10
N ASP A 535 11.60 33.42 -66.21
CA ASP A 535 12.51 33.64 -67.34
C ASP A 535 13.94 33.99 -66.90
N THR A 536 14.74 32.98 -66.54
CA THR A 536 16.20 33.09 -66.72
C THR A 536 16.86 31.72 -66.95
N ASP A 537 17.61 31.65 -68.05
CA ASP A 537 18.37 30.51 -68.58
C ASP A 537 19.31 29.86 -67.52
N PRO A 538 19.22 28.53 -67.27
CA PRO A 538 20.03 27.83 -66.26
C PRO A 538 21.53 27.72 -66.59
N SER A 539 21.99 28.16 -67.77
CA SER A 539 23.38 27.90 -68.22
C SER A 539 24.38 29.04 -68.01
N ALA A 540 23.99 30.15 -67.37
CA ALA A 540 24.89 31.29 -67.12
C ALA A 540 25.14 31.54 -65.62
N ALA A 541 25.76 30.58 -64.91
CA ALA A 541 26.33 30.82 -63.59
C ALA A 541 27.72 30.16 -63.47
N THR A 542 28.74 30.89 -63.91
CA THR A 542 30.12 30.65 -63.52
C THR A 542 30.27 30.81 -61.99
N GLY A 543 30.58 29.72 -61.31
CA GLY A 543 31.61 29.71 -60.27
C GLY A 543 31.37 30.48 -58.96
N ALA A 544 30.18 30.38 -58.36
CA ALA A 544 29.97 30.46 -56.91
C ALA A 544 28.55 29.98 -56.65
N GLY A 545 28.34 28.96 -55.81
CA GLY A 545 27.00 28.63 -55.34
C GLY A 545 26.35 29.85 -54.65
N PRO A 546 25.01 29.90 -54.49
CA PRO A 546 24.37 31.02 -53.82
C PRO A 546 25.05 31.26 -52.47
N ALA A 547 25.42 32.51 -52.21
CA ALA A 547 26.05 32.91 -50.96
C ALA A 547 25.14 32.54 -49.77
N GLU A 548 25.76 32.18 -48.66
CA GLU A 548 25.06 31.86 -47.42
C GLU A 548 24.33 33.11 -46.91
N ALA A 549 23.07 32.93 -46.49
CA ALA A 549 22.20 34.00 -46.01
C ALA A 549 22.53 34.36 -44.55
N LEU A 550 23.69 34.99 -44.35
CA LEU A 550 24.19 35.37 -43.03
C LEU A 550 23.25 36.34 -42.30
N GLU A 551 22.41 37.09 -43.03
CA GLU A 551 21.40 37.97 -42.46
C GLU A 551 20.30 37.24 -41.67
N LEU A 552 20.09 35.95 -41.95
CA LEU A 552 19.08 35.12 -41.28
C LEU A 552 19.58 34.56 -39.94
N HIS A 553 20.89 34.40 -39.77
CA HIS A 553 21.50 33.74 -38.61
C HIS A 553 21.03 34.30 -37.24
N PRO A 554 20.97 35.63 -37.00
CA PRO A 554 20.50 36.15 -35.71
C PRO A 554 19.02 35.88 -35.44
N LEU A 555 18.24 35.54 -36.47
CA LEU A 555 16.80 35.30 -36.40
C LEU A 555 16.43 33.82 -36.35
N LEU A 556 17.35 32.91 -36.71
CA LEU A 556 17.08 31.46 -36.72
C LEU A 556 16.63 30.96 -35.35
N ASP A 557 17.41 31.21 -34.30
CA ASP A 557 17.09 30.75 -32.95
C ASP A 557 15.73 31.30 -32.45
N PRO A 558 15.47 32.63 -32.49
CA PRO A 558 14.16 33.17 -32.11
C PRO A 558 12.96 32.62 -32.92
N LEU A 559 13.17 32.29 -34.19
CA LEU A 559 12.11 31.75 -35.06
C LEU A 559 11.87 30.26 -34.86
N LEU A 560 12.92 29.47 -34.62
CA LEU A 560 12.84 28.02 -34.45
C LEU A 560 12.50 27.60 -33.01
N PHE A 561 12.74 28.48 -32.03
CA PHE A 561 12.49 28.25 -30.60
C PHE A 561 11.57 29.33 -30.01
N LEU A 562 10.52 29.72 -30.74
CA LEU A 562 9.63 30.80 -30.37
C LEU A 562 8.83 30.51 -29.09
N GLN A 563 8.81 31.45 -28.16
CA GLN A 563 8.09 31.35 -26.88
C GLN A 563 7.06 32.46 -26.70
N ALA A 564 5.90 32.08 -26.17
CA ALA A 564 4.87 32.96 -25.65
C ALA A 564 5.13 33.32 -24.18
N GLN A 565 4.93 34.58 -23.84
CA GLN A 565 4.80 35.03 -22.46
C GLN A 565 3.41 34.71 -21.90
N SER A 566 2.35 34.95 -22.69
CA SER A 566 0.96 34.69 -22.32
C SER A 566 0.08 34.47 -23.55
N PHE A 567 -1.07 33.81 -23.35
CA PHE A 567 -2.08 33.60 -24.38
C PHE A 567 -3.29 34.51 -24.17
N MET A 568 -4.01 34.79 -25.26
CA MET A 568 -5.19 35.66 -25.25
C MET A 568 -6.35 35.01 -26.02
N PRO A 569 -7.61 35.32 -25.68
CA PRO A 569 -8.75 34.88 -26.47
C PRO A 569 -8.70 35.44 -27.89
N VAL A 570 -8.79 34.56 -28.90
CA VAL A 570 -8.72 34.97 -30.32
C VAL A 570 -9.88 35.89 -30.71
N ALA A 571 -11.07 35.66 -30.14
CA ALA A 571 -12.28 36.43 -30.44
C ALA A 571 -12.20 37.89 -29.97
N GLU A 572 -11.38 38.17 -28.95
CA GLU A 572 -11.26 39.49 -28.31
C GLU A 572 -10.00 40.24 -28.76
N ALA A 573 -9.14 39.60 -29.56
CA ALA A 573 -7.84 40.15 -29.92
C ALA A 573 -7.95 41.19 -31.05
N PRO A 574 -7.38 42.39 -30.89
CA PRO A 574 -7.33 43.40 -31.95
C PRO A 574 -6.48 42.92 -33.15
N PRO A 575 -6.69 43.49 -34.35
CA PRO A 575 -5.87 43.18 -35.51
C PRO A 575 -4.40 43.53 -35.26
N LEU A 576 -3.49 42.75 -35.84
CA LEU A 576 -2.05 43.04 -35.80
C LEU A 576 -1.73 44.22 -36.71
N LEU A 577 -0.95 45.17 -36.20
CA LEU A 577 -0.27 46.20 -36.97
C LEU A 577 1.03 45.63 -37.54
N GLU A 578 1.34 46.01 -38.78
CA GLU A 578 2.55 45.59 -39.51
C GLU A 578 2.79 44.07 -39.46
N PRO A 579 1.79 43.25 -39.85
CA PRO A 579 1.92 41.81 -39.73
C PRO A 579 3.04 41.28 -40.64
N VAL A 580 3.95 40.52 -40.06
CA VAL A 580 4.98 39.72 -40.73
C VAL A 580 4.56 38.26 -40.64
N ARG A 581 4.22 37.66 -41.78
CA ARG A 581 3.92 36.23 -41.88
C ARG A 581 5.20 35.44 -42.05
N ILE A 582 5.41 34.47 -41.18
CA ILE A 582 6.47 33.48 -41.26
C ILE A 582 5.84 32.15 -41.66
N THR A 583 6.31 31.54 -42.74
CA THR A 583 5.91 30.20 -43.17
C THR A 583 7.11 29.27 -43.08
N ILE A 584 6.95 28.17 -42.35
CA ILE A 584 7.99 27.15 -42.16
C ILE A 584 7.56 25.89 -42.88
N ALA A 585 8.40 25.41 -43.79
CA ALA A 585 8.22 24.13 -44.47
C ALA A 585 9.25 23.11 -43.98
N GLY A 586 8.76 21.97 -43.48
CA GLY A 586 9.58 20.84 -43.05
C GLY A 586 10.08 20.01 -44.24
N ARG A 587 11.16 19.26 -44.01
CA ARG A 587 11.71 18.30 -44.99
C ARG A 587 10.80 17.08 -45.22
N ASP A 588 9.87 16.85 -44.30
CA ASP A 588 8.82 15.83 -44.40
C ASP A 588 7.62 16.29 -45.26
N GLY A 589 7.67 17.50 -45.82
CA GLY A 589 6.60 18.09 -46.62
C GLY A 589 5.51 18.79 -45.80
N SER A 590 5.65 18.85 -44.47
CA SER A 590 4.77 19.66 -43.63
C SER A 590 4.97 21.15 -43.90
N SER A 591 3.90 21.94 -43.80
CA SER A 591 3.97 23.40 -43.90
C SER A 591 3.06 24.03 -42.87
N SER A 592 3.51 25.15 -42.33
CA SER A 592 2.90 25.83 -41.20
C SER A 592 3.21 27.32 -41.26
N TRP A 593 2.38 28.15 -40.62
CA TRP A 593 2.58 29.59 -40.63
C TRP A 593 2.19 30.23 -39.30
N LEU A 594 2.81 31.38 -39.04
CA LEU A 594 2.53 32.27 -37.93
C LEU A 594 2.65 33.71 -38.40
N GLU A 595 1.77 34.60 -37.94
CA GLU A 595 1.87 36.04 -38.14
C GLU A 595 2.39 36.70 -36.86
N LEU A 596 3.43 37.52 -36.98
CA LEU A 596 3.95 38.36 -35.90
C LEU A 596 3.60 39.81 -36.18
N GLY A 597 3.20 40.56 -35.15
CA GLY A 597 2.86 41.97 -35.31
C GLY A 597 2.84 42.70 -33.98
N ARG A 598 2.43 43.97 -34.03
CA ARG A 598 2.18 44.80 -32.85
C ARG A 598 0.70 45.09 -32.68
N VAL A 599 0.30 45.58 -31.51
CA VAL A 599 -1.06 46.06 -31.27
C VAL A 599 -1.04 47.57 -31.08
N ALA A 600 -2.08 48.25 -31.57
CA ALA A 600 -2.23 49.70 -31.43
C ALA A 600 -2.24 50.10 -29.94
N GLY A 601 -1.34 51.02 -29.55
CA GLY A 601 -1.22 51.51 -28.18
C GLY A 601 -0.12 50.86 -27.34
N THR A 602 0.55 49.81 -27.85
CA THR A 602 1.69 49.16 -27.19
C THR A 602 2.87 49.13 -28.16
N GLU A 603 3.72 50.16 -28.16
CA GLU A 603 4.81 50.29 -29.14
C GLU A 603 5.90 49.21 -29.02
N SER A 604 5.97 48.51 -27.88
CA SER A 604 7.06 47.58 -27.56
C SER A 604 6.69 46.10 -27.53
N THR A 605 5.42 45.70 -27.52
CA THR A 605 5.08 44.27 -27.31
C THR A 605 4.80 43.56 -28.62
N ALA A 606 5.57 42.50 -28.90
CA ALA A 606 5.34 41.66 -30.07
C ALA A 606 4.27 40.60 -29.77
N GLU A 607 3.33 40.42 -30.69
CA GLU A 607 2.27 39.42 -30.58
C GLU A 607 2.31 38.46 -31.77
N ALA A 608 1.96 37.22 -31.51
CA ALA A 608 1.85 36.14 -32.47
C ALA A 608 0.39 35.74 -32.69
N ARG A 609 0.04 35.49 -33.95
CA ARG A 609 -1.26 34.99 -34.40
C ARG A 609 -1.08 33.77 -35.30
N GLY A 610 -1.90 32.75 -35.06
CA GLY A 610 -1.97 31.56 -35.90
C GLY A 610 -3.36 30.91 -35.82
N PRO A 611 -3.55 29.71 -36.41
CA PRO A 611 -4.80 28.98 -36.34
C PRO A 611 -5.24 28.71 -34.89
N GLY A 612 -6.31 29.38 -34.43
CA GLY A 612 -6.80 29.26 -33.04
C GLY A 612 -5.85 29.79 -31.96
N LEU A 613 -4.83 30.55 -32.36
CA LEU A 613 -3.75 31.03 -31.50
C LEU A 613 -3.66 32.56 -31.53
N ARG A 614 -3.65 33.16 -30.33
CA ARG A 614 -3.16 34.52 -30.09
C ARG A 614 -2.28 34.50 -28.84
N ALA A 615 -1.08 35.05 -28.94
CA ALA A 615 -0.13 35.07 -27.83
C ALA A 615 0.73 36.33 -27.84
N ARG A 616 1.11 36.82 -26.65
CA ARG A 616 2.20 37.78 -26.51
C ARG A 616 3.51 37.01 -26.50
N LEU A 617 4.49 37.46 -27.26
CA LEU A 617 5.80 36.82 -27.31
C LEU A 617 6.65 37.15 -26.08
N ALA A 618 7.59 36.27 -25.77
CA ALA A 618 8.61 36.53 -24.76
C ALA A 618 9.74 37.44 -25.30
N ASP A 619 9.98 37.40 -26.62
CA ASP A 619 10.92 38.28 -27.32
C ASP A 619 10.17 39.41 -28.01
N ASP A 620 10.15 40.58 -27.37
CA ASP A 620 9.57 41.82 -27.86
C ASP A 620 10.36 42.44 -29.04
N GLY A 621 11.63 42.05 -29.20
CA GLY A 621 12.52 42.57 -30.25
C GLY A 621 12.34 41.87 -31.60
N LEU A 622 11.85 40.62 -31.59
CA LEU A 622 11.78 39.77 -32.79
C LEU A 622 10.99 40.41 -33.94
N HIS A 623 9.82 41.01 -33.66
CA HIS A 623 9.03 41.67 -34.71
C HIS A 623 9.78 42.82 -35.39
N ARG A 624 10.52 43.63 -34.61
CA ARG A 624 11.33 44.73 -35.16
C ARG A 624 12.47 44.20 -36.02
N GLN A 625 13.19 43.18 -35.55
CA GLN A 625 14.29 42.59 -36.30
C GLN A 625 13.81 41.97 -37.63
N LEU A 626 12.60 41.42 -37.67
CA LEU A 626 11.99 40.91 -38.90
C LEU A 626 11.60 42.03 -39.87
N LEU A 627 11.11 43.17 -39.36
CA LEU A 627 10.87 44.35 -40.19
C LEU A 627 12.17 44.93 -40.74
N ASP A 628 13.23 45.01 -39.94
CA ASP A 628 14.55 45.47 -40.37
C ASP A 628 15.12 44.54 -41.47
N LEU A 629 14.86 43.23 -41.39
CA LEU A 629 15.23 42.27 -42.43
C LEU A 629 14.46 42.50 -43.75
N LEU A 630 13.17 42.84 -43.66
CA LEU A 630 12.29 43.08 -44.81
C LEU A 630 12.47 44.48 -45.44
N GLY A 631 13.11 45.43 -44.74
CA GLY A 631 13.14 46.85 -45.13
C GLY A 631 14.46 47.58 -44.85
N GLY A 632 15.60 46.89 -45.00
CA GLY A 632 16.93 47.50 -45.02
C GLY A 632 17.23 48.34 -46.25
#